data_AF-A0A0D2K2W1-F1
#
_entry.id   AF-A0A0D2K2W1-F1
#
_cell.length_a   1.000
_cell.length_b   1.000
_cell.length_c   1.000
_cell.angle_alpha   90.00
_cell.angle_beta   90.00
_cell.angle_gamma   90.00
#
_symmetry.space_group_name_H-M   'P 1'
#
loop_
_entity.id
_entity.type
_entity.pdbx_description
1 polymer ?
#
loop_
_entity_poly.entity_id
_entity_poly.type
_entity_poly.pdbx_seq_one_letter_code
_entity_poly.pdbx_strand_id
1 'polypeptide(L)'
;MLALQAVIGLALLLPRAASAPVAKLLTAASGNAAAKSAVLTVAGAVGAMTVSSLIQLYGVMESLKKGSQYGDRALALNVEELRALLALVLGVSNLALLFLSRALAAEQLAADKAKLNLEVLQRQAKGLQAEYTRATSSKAAGGGGDGGGGDEAARLRGQVDALIREKAALQAAADEAAAARRGAQAQVEAMRDQSKGLEREYDRLLAEHDRLRRDYDQATGGRIGGGGKKAE
;
A
#
# COMPACT_ATOMS: atom_id res chain seq x y z
N MET A 1 18.18 9.80 -12.25
CA MET A 1 17.41 9.93 -11.00
C MET A 1 15.91 9.76 -11.24
N LEU A 2 15.24 10.69 -11.96
CA LEU A 2 13.80 10.62 -12.25
C LEU A 2 13.36 9.30 -12.92
N ALA A 3 14.13 8.78 -13.88
CA ALA A 3 13.83 7.50 -14.52
C ALA A 3 13.83 6.31 -13.54
N LEU A 4 14.74 6.30 -12.55
CA LEU A 4 14.79 5.24 -11.54
C LEU A 4 13.60 5.35 -10.57
N GLN A 5 13.26 6.56 -10.13
CA GLN A 5 12.08 6.80 -9.29
C GLN A 5 10.77 6.47 -10.02
N ALA A 6 10.70 6.76 -11.33
CA ALA A 6 9.56 6.42 -12.17
C ALA A 6 9.44 4.90 -12.38
N VAL A 7 10.55 4.18 -12.58
CA VAL A 7 10.54 2.71 -12.68
C VAL A 7 10.13 2.07 -11.36
N ILE A 8 10.62 2.57 -10.22
CA ILE A 8 10.22 2.08 -8.89
C ILE A 8 8.74 2.39 -8.61
N GLY A 9 8.28 3.60 -8.95
CA GLY A 9 6.89 4.00 -8.82
C GLY A 9 5.96 3.17 -9.70
N LEU A 10 6.33 2.94 -10.96
CA LEU A 10 5.58 2.11 -11.90
C LEU A 10 5.54 0.64 -11.45
N ALA A 11 6.65 0.13 -10.90
CA ALA A 11 6.72 -1.20 -10.30
C ALA A 11 5.77 -1.35 -9.10
N LEU A 12 5.57 -0.29 -8.31
CA LEU A 12 4.68 -0.25 -7.16
C LEU A 12 3.21 0.02 -7.53
N LEU A 13 2.94 0.70 -8.64
CA LEU A 13 1.61 1.09 -9.12
C LEU A 13 0.95 0.07 -10.07
N LEU A 14 1.66 -0.99 -10.48
CA LEU A 14 1.09 -2.04 -11.34
C LEU A 14 -0.16 -2.67 -10.70
N PRO A 15 -1.25 -2.86 -11.47
CA PRO A 15 -2.54 -3.31 -10.96
C PRO A 15 -2.47 -4.69 -10.30
N ARG A 16 -3.38 -4.93 -9.35
CA ARG A 16 -3.48 -6.10 -8.45
C ARG A 16 -3.22 -7.49 -9.05
N ALA A 17 -3.43 -7.67 -10.36
CA ALA A 17 -3.14 -8.93 -11.07
C ALA A 17 -1.63 -9.19 -11.24
N ALA A 18 -0.82 -8.14 -11.41
CA ALA A 18 0.64 -8.20 -11.48
C ALA A 18 1.31 -8.04 -10.10
N SER A 19 0.56 -7.61 -9.07
CA SER A 19 1.09 -7.41 -7.72
C SER A 19 1.15 -8.70 -6.88
N ALA A 20 0.50 -9.79 -7.30
CA ALA A 20 0.58 -11.08 -6.60
C ALA A 20 2.02 -11.61 -6.46
N PRO A 21 2.86 -11.64 -7.52
CA PRO A 21 4.26 -12.03 -7.38
C PRO A 21 5.08 -11.05 -6.54
N VAL A 22 4.79 -9.74 -6.60
CA VAL A 22 5.46 -8.73 -5.76
C VAL A 22 5.07 -8.88 -4.29
N ALA A 23 3.80 -9.12 -4.00
CA ALA A 23 3.30 -9.39 -2.66
C ALA A 23 3.88 -10.69 -2.11
N LYS A 24 3.99 -11.75 -2.93
CA LYS A 24 4.67 -13.01 -2.58
C LYS A 24 6.16 -12.81 -2.34
N LEU A 25 6.83 -12.00 -3.16
CA LEU A 25 8.23 -11.63 -2.96
C LEU A 25 8.42 -10.82 -1.68
N LEU A 26 7.51 -9.89 -1.36
CA LEU A 26 7.55 -9.08 -0.14
C LEU A 26 7.23 -9.92 1.12
N THR A 27 6.28 -10.84 1.05
CA THR A 27 5.99 -11.77 2.16
C THR A 27 7.12 -12.78 2.34
N ALA A 28 7.65 -13.36 1.27
CA ALA A 28 8.86 -14.19 1.33
C ALA A 28 10.06 -13.39 1.86
N ALA A 29 10.16 -12.12 1.47
CA ALA A 29 11.20 -11.23 1.95
C ALA A 29 11.06 -10.90 3.44
N SER A 30 9.83 -10.84 3.95
CA SER A 30 9.56 -10.63 5.38
C SER A 30 9.96 -11.83 6.25
N GLY A 31 10.04 -13.04 5.67
CA GLY A 31 10.50 -14.24 6.36
C GLY A 31 12.02 -14.41 6.34
N ASN A 32 12.72 -13.86 5.35
CA ASN A 32 14.14 -14.08 5.13
C ASN A 32 14.99 -12.84 5.52
N ALA A 33 15.97 -13.01 6.40
CA ALA A 33 16.84 -11.92 6.86
C ALA A 33 17.58 -11.20 5.71
N ALA A 34 18.02 -11.94 4.69
CA ALA A 34 18.70 -11.39 3.52
C ALA A 34 17.81 -10.53 2.63
N ALA A 35 16.51 -10.78 2.64
CA ALA A 35 15.56 -10.03 1.84
C ALA A 35 15.04 -8.79 2.59
N LYS A 36 14.97 -8.86 3.94
CA LYS A 36 14.78 -7.66 4.78
C LYS A 36 15.89 -6.64 4.58
N SER A 37 17.15 -7.09 4.50
CA SER A 37 18.27 -6.18 4.26
C SER A 37 18.16 -5.55 2.88
N ALA A 38 17.83 -6.30 1.83
CA ALA A 38 17.61 -5.76 0.49
C ALA A 38 16.52 -4.67 0.45
N VAL A 39 15.37 -4.90 1.11
CA VAL A 39 14.29 -3.89 1.21
C VAL A 39 14.76 -2.66 1.98
N LEU A 40 15.53 -2.84 3.07
CA LEU A 40 16.11 -1.72 3.83
C LEU A 40 17.15 -0.94 3.02
N THR A 41 17.96 -1.62 2.19
CA THR A 41 18.90 -0.97 1.28
C THR A 41 18.17 -0.14 0.24
N VAL A 42 17.11 -0.67 -0.38
CA VAL A 42 16.29 0.08 -1.35
C VAL A 42 15.61 1.27 -0.66
N ALA A 43 15.02 1.07 0.52
CA ALA A 43 14.41 2.16 1.30
C ALA A 43 15.44 3.22 1.68
N GLY A 44 16.65 2.82 2.10
CA GLY A 44 17.76 3.71 2.41
C GLY A 44 18.23 4.49 1.19
N ALA A 45 18.32 3.86 0.02
CA ALA A 45 18.68 4.53 -1.23
C ALA A 45 17.62 5.57 -1.65
N VAL A 46 16.33 5.23 -1.58
CA VAL A 46 15.23 6.17 -1.85
C VAL A 46 15.23 7.31 -0.82
N GLY A 47 15.49 7.00 0.44
CA GLY A 47 15.65 7.99 1.51
C GLY A 47 16.78 8.97 1.23
N ALA A 48 17.97 8.47 0.90
CA ALA A 48 19.13 9.30 0.54
C ALA A 48 18.85 10.19 -0.68
N MET A 49 18.18 9.66 -1.70
CA MET A 49 17.76 10.44 -2.87
C MET A 49 16.76 11.54 -2.48
N THR A 50 15.81 11.25 -1.59
CA THR A 50 14.81 12.23 -1.12
C THR A 50 15.48 13.36 -0.31
N VAL A 51 16.43 13.01 0.57
CA VAL A 51 17.23 13.99 1.32
C VAL A 51 18.08 14.85 0.37
N SER A 52 18.69 14.25 -0.66
CA SER A 52 19.44 14.99 -1.67
C SER A 52 18.56 16.02 -2.41
N SER A 53 17.32 15.66 -2.75
CA SER A 53 16.36 16.59 -3.34
C SER A 53 15.95 17.72 -2.39
N LEU A 54 15.83 17.46 -1.08
CA LEU A 54 15.59 18.51 -0.07
C LEU A 54 16.74 19.51 0.00
N ILE A 55 17.99 19.02 -0.02
CA ILE A 55 19.17 19.88 0.01
C ILE A 55 19.22 20.78 -1.23
N GLN A 56 18.90 20.23 -2.42
CA GLN A 56 18.80 21.00 -3.65
C GLN A 56 17.72 22.08 -3.56
N LEU A 57 16.53 21.72 -3.07
CA LEU A 57 15.41 22.66 -2.88
C LEU A 57 15.81 23.80 -1.92
N TYR A 58 16.50 23.47 -0.82
CA TYR A 58 16.98 24.47 0.14
C TYR A 58 17.98 25.44 -0.50
N GLY A 59 18.92 24.94 -1.31
CA GLY A 59 19.88 25.78 -2.03
C GLY A 59 19.23 26.72 -3.05
N VAL A 60 18.19 26.26 -3.74
CA VAL A 60 17.38 27.10 -4.65
C VAL A 60 16.64 28.19 -3.87
N MET A 61 16.03 27.85 -2.74
CA MET A 61 15.32 28.79 -1.86
C MET A 61 16.24 29.85 -1.27
N GLU A 62 17.46 29.48 -0.90
CA GLU A 62 18.48 30.42 -0.42
C GLU A 62 18.96 31.36 -1.53
N SER A 63 19.07 30.86 -2.76
CA SER A 63 19.42 31.65 -3.95
C SER A 63 18.33 32.66 -4.34
N LEU A 64 17.06 32.28 -4.17
CA LEU A 64 15.89 33.16 -4.33
C LEU A 64 15.88 34.29 -3.29
N LYS A 65 16.15 33.98 -2.00
CA LYS A 65 16.23 34.97 -0.93
C LYS A 65 17.34 36.01 -1.13
N LYS A 66 18.44 35.63 -1.79
CA LYS A 66 19.57 36.52 -2.07
C LYS A 66 19.33 37.49 -3.25
N GLY A 67 18.12 37.52 -3.83
CA GLY A 67 17.70 38.59 -4.74
C GLY A 67 18.33 38.54 -6.13
N SER A 68 18.52 37.34 -6.70
CA SER A 68 19.04 37.19 -8.06
C SER A 68 18.04 37.71 -9.11
N GLN A 69 18.49 38.75 -9.79
CA GLN A 69 17.89 39.53 -10.85
C GLN A 69 17.39 38.78 -12.11
N TYR A 70 16.22 39.25 -12.58
CA TYR A 70 15.66 39.43 -13.93
C TYR A 70 15.62 38.29 -14.98
N GLY A 71 14.37 38.05 -15.43
CA GLY A 71 14.01 37.57 -16.77
C GLY A 71 14.16 36.08 -16.99
N ASP A 72 15.27 35.70 -17.62
CA ASP A 72 15.52 34.32 -18.08
C ASP A 72 16.08 33.40 -16.98
N ARG A 73 16.83 33.95 -16.02
CA ARG A 73 17.30 33.18 -14.86
C ARG A 73 16.17 32.80 -13.91
N ALA A 74 15.14 33.63 -13.81
CA ALA A 74 13.95 33.34 -13.00
C ALA A 74 13.16 32.14 -13.57
N LEU A 75 13.04 32.05 -14.90
CA LEU A 75 12.43 30.90 -15.57
C LEU A 75 13.25 29.61 -15.39
N ALA A 76 14.58 29.69 -15.52
CA ALA A 76 15.45 28.53 -15.28
C ALA A 76 15.38 28.03 -13.83
N LEU A 77 15.36 28.95 -12.85
CA LEU A 77 15.16 28.65 -11.43
C LEU A 77 13.81 27.95 -11.17
N ASN A 78 12.72 28.41 -11.79
CA ASN A 78 11.41 27.78 -11.66
C ASN A 78 11.40 26.34 -12.19
N VAL A 79 12.10 26.06 -13.30
CA VAL A 79 12.17 24.69 -13.86
C VAL A 79 12.98 23.76 -12.96
N GLU A 80 14.09 24.24 -12.39
CA GLU A 80 14.89 23.46 -11.44
C GLU A 80 14.14 23.22 -10.13
N GLU A 81 13.43 24.23 -9.61
CA GLU A 81 12.56 24.11 -8.44
C GLU A 81 11.45 23.08 -8.66
N LEU A 82 10.75 23.16 -9.80
CA LEU A 82 9.70 22.20 -10.14
C LEU A 82 10.24 20.77 -10.27
N ARG A 83 11.44 20.59 -10.83
CA ARG A 83 12.11 19.28 -10.91
C ARG A 83 12.49 18.74 -9.53
N ALA A 84 13.02 19.59 -8.65
CA ALA A 84 13.38 19.20 -7.29
C ALA A 84 12.13 18.82 -6.47
N LEU A 85 11.06 19.62 -6.59
CA LEU A 85 9.78 19.38 -5.92
C LEU A 85 9.12 18.09 -6.44
N LEU A 86 9.14 17.85 -7.76
CA LEU A 86 8.66 16.59 -8.34
C LEU A 86 9.47 15.38 -7.84
N ALA A 87 10.80 15.47 -7.82
CA ALA A 87 11.67 14.40 -7.32
C ALA A 87 11.44 14.11 -5.82
N LEU A 88 11.18 15.15 -5.03
CA LEU A 88 10.81 15.05 -3.62
C LEU A 88 9.48 14.31 -3.45
N VAL A 89 8.42 14.77 -4.13
CA VAL A 89 7.08 14.19 -4.03
C VAL A 89 7.09 12.72 -4.47
N LEU A 90 7.79 12.40 -5.55
CA LEU A 90 7.99 11.02 -5.99
C LEU A 90 8.78 10.19 -4.97
N GLY A 91 9.84 10.74 -4.38
CA GLY A 91 10.63 10.08 -3.34
C GLY A 91 9.80 9.74 -2.11
N VAL A 92 9.07 10.72 -1.58
CA VAL A 92 8.19 10.57 -0.42
C VAL A 92 7.05 9.58 -0.72
N SER A 93 6.44 9.67 -1.90
CA SER A 93 5.38 8.75 -2.32
C SER A 93 5.89 7.30 -2.41
N ASN A 94 7.08 7.09 -2.98
CA ASN A 94 7.70 5.76 -3.05
C ASN A 94 8.04 5.19 -1.67
N LEU A 95 8.54 6.02 -0.74
CA LEU A 95 8.76 5.63 0.65
C LEU A 95 7.44 5.23 1.32
N ALA A 96 6.39 6.05 1.18
CA ALA A 96 5.08 5.76 1.73
C ALA A 96 4.52 4.44 1.19
N LEU A 97 4.59 4.21 -0.12
CA LEU A 97 4.17 2.96 -0.76
C LEU A 97 4.97 1.75 -0.25
N LEU A 98 6.27 1.87 -0.03
CA LEU A 98 7.10 0.81 0.55
C LEU A 98 6.66 0.45 1.99
N PHE A 99 6.41 1.46 2.83
CA PHE A 99 5.93 1.24 4.20
C PHE A 99 4.53 0.63 4.24
N LEU A 100 3.61 1.14 3.41
CA LEU A 100 2.26 0.59 3.25
C LEU A 100 2.30 -0.85 2.76
N SER A 101 3.13 -1.15 1.76
CA SER A 101 3.29 -2.51 1.23
C SER A 101 3.83 -3.48 2.29
N ARG A 102 4.75 -3.03 3.14
CA ARG A 102 5.28 -3.83 4.24
C ARG A 102 4.22 -4.07 5.33
N ALA A 103 3.46 -3.05 5.71
CA ALA A 103 2.37 -3.19 6.67
C ALA A 103 1.31 -4.17 6.16
N LEU A 104 0.89 -4.01 4.90
CA LEU A 104 -0.08 -4.88 4.24
C LEU A 104 0.41 -6.33 4.17
N ALA A 105 1.69 -6.56 3.85
CA ALA A 105 2.27 -7.91 3.83
C ALA A 105 2.26 -8.57 5.22
N ALA A 106 2.56 -7.82 6.27
CA ALA A 106 2.51 -8.32 7.65
C ALA A 106 1.08 -8.70 8.06
N GLU A 107 0.11 -7.87 7.71
CA GLU A 107 -1.31 -8.11 8.00
C GLU A 107 -1.87 -9.30 7.22
N GLN A 108 -1.49 -9.46 5.94
CA GLN A 108 -1.84 -10.65 5.15
C GLN A 108 -1.29 -11.93 5.79
N LEU A 109 -0.04 -11.91 6.25
CA LEU A 109 0.57 -13.07 6.89
C LEU A 109 -0.10 -13.41 8.23
N ALA A 110 -0.52 -12.39 9.00
CA ALA A 110 -1.32 -12.59 10.21
C ALA A 110 -2.70 -13.18 9.90
N ALA A 111 -3.37 -12.68 8.87
CA ALA A 111 -4.67 -13.19 8.42
C ALA A 111 -4.59 -14.64 7.93
N ASP A 112 -3.53 -15.01 7.19
CA ASP A 112 -3.34 -16.38 6.72
C ASP A 112 -3.04 -17.36 7.86
N LYS A 113 -2.25 -16.94 8.86
CA LYS A 113 -2.07 -17.70 10.11
C LYS A 113 -3.38 -17.89 10.86
N ALA A 114 -4.18 -16.84 10.98
CA ALA A 114 -5.48 -16.92 11.66
C ALA A 114 -6.42 -17.90 10.95
N LYS A 115 -6.47 -17.89 9.61
CA LYS A 115 -7.23 -18.88 8.83
C LYS A 115 -6.77 -20.30 9.07
N LEU A 116 -5.46 -20.54 9.03
CA LEU A 116 -4.89 -21.88 9.23
C LEU A 116 -5.19 -22.39 10.66
N ASN A 117 -5.07 -21.53 11.67
CA ASN A 117 -5.46 -21.85 13.04
C ASN A 117 -6.95 -22.19 13.14
N LEU A 118 -7.82 -21.43 12.48
CA LEU A 118 -9.26 -21.68 12.46
C LEU A 118 -9.58 -23.03 11.80
N GLU A 119 -8.91 -23.38 10.70
CA GLU A 119 -9.04 -24.69 10.06
C GLU A 119 -8.60 -25.84 10.97
N VAL A 120 -7.48 -25.68 11.69
CA VAL A 120 -6.99 -26.68 12.66
C VAL A 120 -7.98 -26.85 13.81
N LEU A 121 -8.46 -25.76 14.41
CA LEU A 121 -9.46 -25.79 15.47
C LEU A 121 -10.77 -26.43 15.00
N GLN A 122 -11.20 -26.14 13.77
CA GLN A 122 -12.37 -26.80 13.18
C GLN A 122 -12.16 -28.31 13.00
N ARG A 123 -10.98 -28.76 12.59
CA ARG A 123 -10.65 -30.19 12.48
C ARG A 123 -10.62 -30.86 13.87
N GLN A 124 -10.02 -30.21 14.86
CA GLN A 124 -9.99 -30.70 16.24
C GLN A 124 -11.39 -30.80 16.84
N ALA A 125 -12.22 -29.78 16.67
CA ALA A 125 -13.61 -29.78 17.13
C ALA A 125 -14.42 -30.92 16.47
N LYS A 126 -14.24 -31.17 15.16
CA LYS A 126 -14.86 -32.30 14.47
C LYS A 126 -14.36 -33.65 14.98
N GLY A 127 -13.05 -33.77 15.26
CA GLY A 127 -12.45 -34.98 15.85
C GLY A 127 -13.02 -35.28 17.23
N LEU A 128 -13.05 -34.29 18.12
CA LEU A 128 -13.64 -34.40 19.46
C LEU A 128 -15.13 -34.72 19.40
N GLN A 129 -15.88 -34.13 18.48
CA GLN A 129 -17.30 -34.44 18.30
C GLN A 129 -17.50 -35.90 17.85
N ALA A 130 -16.66 -36.42 16.95
CA ALA A 130 -16.70 -37.82 16.54
C ALA A 130 -16.35 -38.78 17.69
N GLU A 131 -15.33 -38.45 18.49
CA GLU A 131 -14.95 -39.22 19.69
C GLU A 131 -16.05 -39.20 20.75
N TYR A 132 -16.65 -38.04 21.02
CA TYR A 132 -17.78 -37.92 21.94
C TYR A 132 -18.96 -38.79 21.49
N THR A 133 -19.28 -38.77 20.20
CA THR A 133 -20.35 -39.60 19.63
C THR A 133 -20.02 -41.09 19.75
N ARG A 134 -18.77 -41.49 19.54
CA ARG A 134 -18.31 -42.88 19.72
C ARG A 134 -18.36 -43.31 21.19
N ALA A 135 -17.90 -42.48 22.12
CA ALA A 135 -17.91 -42.78 23.55
C ALA A 135 -19.35 -42.85 24.13
N THR A 136 -20.25 -41.96 23.69
CA THR A 136 -21.65 -41.98 24.13
C THR A 136 -22.43 -43.14 23.52
N SER A 137 -22.19 -43.48 22.25
CA SER A 137 -22.79 -44.67 21.62
C SER A 137 -22.26 -46.00 22.18
N SER A 138 -20.98 -46.09 22.57
CA SER A 138 -20.45 -47.31 23.22
C SER A 138 -20.99 -47.48 24.65
N LYS A 139 -21.18 -46.38 25.38
CA LYS A 139 -21.80 -46.39 26.73
C LYS A 139 -23.30 -46.73 26.69
N ALA A 140 -23.98 -46.46 25.58
CA ALA A 140 -25.36 -46.90 25.37
C ALA A 140 -25.48 -48.40 25.02
N ALA A 141 -24.41 -49.00 24.48
CA ALA A 141 -24.36 -50.43 24.14
C ALA A 141 -23.82 -51.32 25.27
N GLY A 142 -23.03 -50.78 26.20
CA GLY A 142 -22.50 -51.47 27.38
C GLY A 142 -23.17 -51.00 28.67
N GLY A 143 -24.29 -51.62 29.04
CA GLY A 143 -24.93 -51.36 30.33
C GLY A 143 -24.06 -51.82 31.50
N GLY A 144 -23.74 -50.89 32.41
CA GLY A 144 -23.25 -51.16 33.76
C GLY A 144 -21.76 -50.93 33.99
N GLY A 145 -21.43 -50.14 35.02
CA GLY A 145 -20.11 -50.19 35.65
C GLY A 145 -19.40 -48.84 35.89
N ASP A 146 -19.69 -48.25 37.04
CA ASP A 146 -18.73 -47.66 38.00
C ASP A 146 -18.02 -46.30 37.73
N GLY A 147 -18.40 -45.32 38.56
CA GLY A 147 -17.51 -44.51 39.41
C GLY A 147 -16.56 -43.45 38.82
N GLY A 148 -15.83 -43.74 37.74
CA GLY A 148 -14.68 -42.91 37.32
C GLY A 148 -14.92 -41.94 36.15
N GLY A 149 -15.99 -42.14 35.37
CA GLY A 149 -16.23 -41.38 34.13
C GLY A 149 -16.79 -39.97 34.30
N GLY A 150 -17.07 -39.52 35.52
CA GLY A 150 -17.65 -38.20 35.82
C GLY A 150 -16.64 -37.06 35.61
N ASP A 151 -15.43 -37.22 36.13
CA ASP A 151 -14.39 -36.18 36.05
C ASP A 151 -13.85 -36.00 34.62
N GLU A 152 -13.67 -37.09 33.88
CA GLU A 152 -13.21 -37.00 32.49
C GLU A 152 -14.28 -36.39 31.57
N ALA A 153 -15.56 -36.71 31.81
CA ALA A 153 -16.67 -36.07 31.11
C ALA A 153 -16.81 -34.57 31.46
N ALA A 154 -16.57 -34.18 32.72
CA ALA A 154 -16.55 -32.78 33.14
C ALA A 154 -15.38 -32.02 32.50
N ARG A 155 -14.20 -32.64 32.41
CA ARG A 155 -13.00 -32.06 31.80
C ARG A 155 -13.16 -31.88 30.28
N LEU A 156 -13.75 -32.86 29.60
CA LEU A 156 -14.08 -32.77 28.17
C LEU A 156 -15.16 -31.71 27.90
N ARG A 157 -16.19 -31.59 28.75
CA ARG A 157 -17.17 -30.50 28.65
C ARG A 157 -16.51 -29.12 28.80
N GLY A 158 -15.60 -28.97 29.77
CA GLY A 158 -14.86 -27.72 29.95
C GLY A 158 -14.01 -27.35 28.73
N GLN A 159 -13.35 -28.33 28.09
CA GLN A 159 -12.60 -28.11 26.84
C GLN A 159 -13.52 -27.76 25.66
N VAL A 160 -14.67 -28.42 25.53
CA VAL A 160 -15.66 -28.10 24.49
C VAL A 160 -16.19 -26.68 24.68
N ASP A 161 -16.53 -26.27 25.90
CA ASP A 161 -17.01 -24.92 26.20
C ASP A 161 -15.92 -23.85 25.96
N ALA A 162 -14.65 -24.18 26.21
CA ALA A 162 -13.52 -23.31 25.88
C ALA A 162 -13.35 -23.16 24.36
N LEU A 163 -13.38 -24.26 23.60
CA LEU A 163 -13.29 -24.27 22.15
C LEU A 163 -14.48 -23.54 21.49
N ILE A 164 -15.68 -23.65 22.04
CA ILE A 164 -16.87 -22.91 21.56
C ILE A 164 -16.65 -21.41 21.74
N ARG A 165 -16.15 -20.98 22.91
CA ARG A 165 -15.82 -19.57 23.17
C ARG A 165 -14.72 -19.04 22.25
N GLU A 166 -13.65 -19.81 22.07
CA GLU A 166 -12.56 -19.45 21.17
C GLU A 166 -13.04 -19.35 19.71
N LYS A 167 -13.86 -20.31 19.26
CA LYS A 167 -14.49 -20.26 17.93
C LYS A 167 -15.35 -19.01 17.78
N ALA A 168 -16.17 -18.67 18.77
CA ALA A 168 -17.02 -17.47 18.72
C ALA A 168 -16.19 -16.18 18.65
N ALA A 169 -15.09 -16.10 19.41
CA ALA A 169 -14.17 -14.97 19.36
C ALA A 169 -13.46 -14.84 18.01
N LEU A 170 -12.98 -15.96 17.45
CA LEU A 170 -12.36 -15.98 16.12
C LEU A 170 -13.37 -15.64 15.01
N GLN A 171 -14.61 -16.08 15.14
CA GLN A 171 -15.69 -15.74 14.20
C GLN A 171 -15.95 -14.22 14.22
N ALA A 172 -16.07 -13.62 15.41
CA ALA A 172 -16.25 -12.18 15.55
C ALA A 172 -15.07 -11.38 14.95
N ALA A 173 -13.84 -11.83 15.21
CA ALA A 173 -12.65 -11.21 14.61
C ALA A 173 -12.62 -11.34 13.07
N ALA A 174 -13.09 -12.47 12.52
CA ALA A 174 -13.19 -12.66 11.09
C ALA A 174 -14.25 -11.74 10.46
N ASP A 175 -15.39 -11.55 11.12
CA ASP A 175 -16.46 -10.65 10.67
C ASP A 175 -16.01 -9.18 10.72
N GLU A 176 -15.31 -8.77 11.77
CA GLU A 176 -14.71 -7.43 11.90
C GLU A 176 -13.67 -7.17 10.79
N ALA A 177 -12.77 -8.13 10.55
CA ALA A 177 -11.80 -8.04 9.46
C ALA A 177 -12.48 -7.96 8.08
N ALA A 178 -13.59 -8.68 7.88
CA ALA A 178 -14.37 -8.60 6.65
C ALA A 178 -15.03 -7.23 6.47
N ALA A 179 -15.57 -6.64 7.53
CA ALA A 179 -16.13 -5.28 7.51
C ALA A 179 -15.04 -4.23 7.21
N ALA A 180 -13.90 -4.30 7.89
CA ALA A 180 -12.75 -3.43 7.64
C ALA A 180 -12.28 -3.52 6.17
N ARG A 181 -12.22 -4.73 5.61
CA ARG A 181 -11.87 -4.95 4.20
C ARG A 181 -12.84 -4.29 3.24
N ARG A 182 -14.16 -4.35 3.49
CA ARG A 182 -15.17 -3.67 2.67
C ARG A 182 -15.02 -2.15 2.76
N GLY A 183 -14.80 -1.61 3.95
CA GLY A 183 -14.54 -0.17 4.16
C GLY A 183 -13.31 0.30 3.40
N ALA A 184 -12.20 -0.43 3.48
CA ALA A 184 -10.99 -0.12 2.73
C ALA A 184 -11.19 -0.21 1.22
N GLN A 185 -11.99 -1.18 0.72
CA GLN A 185 -12.33 -1.27 -0.70
C GLN A 185 -13.11 -0.04 -1.19
N ALA A 186 -14.10 0.40 -0.42
CA ALA A 186 -14.88 1.60 -0.74
C ALA A 186 -14.01 2.86 -0.78
N GLN A 187 -13.07 3.01 0.16
CA GLN A 187 -12.12 4.14 0.14
C GLN A 187 -11.21 4.12 -1.09
N VAL A 188 -10.71 2.95 -1.50
CA VAL A 188 -9.90 2.81 -2.71
C VAL A 188 -10.70 3.17 -3.96
N GLU A 189 -11.96 2.79 -4.02
CA GLU A 189 -12.85 3.14 -5.14
C GLU A 189 -13.11 4.66 -5.19
N ALA A 190 -13.38 5.28 -4.05
CA ALA A 190 -13.54 6.73 -3.95
C ALA A 190 -12.27 7.49 -4.39
N MET A 191 -11.09 7.06 -3.95
CA MET A 191 -9.81 7.65 -4.37
C MET A 191 -9.58 7.48 -5.88
N ARG A 192 -9.96 6.33 -6.45
CA ARG A 192 -9.85 6.08 -7.89
C ARG A 192 -10.73 7.04 -8.69
N ASP A 193 -11.95 7.31 -8.23
CA ASP A 193 -12.84 8.24 -8.92
C ASP A 193 -12.40 9.69 -8.76
N GLN A 194 -11.84 10.06 -7.61
CA GLN A 194 -11.18 11.35 -7.42
C GLN A 194 -9.99 11.52 -8.39
N SER A 195 -9.15 10.49 -8.55
CA SER A 195 -8.02 10.52 -9.49
C SER A 195 -8.48 10.75 -10.94
N LYS A 196 -9.52 10.04 -11.38
CA LYS A 196 -10.11 10.26 -12.72
C LYS A 196 -10.68 11.68 -12.86
N GLY A 197 -11.25 12.24 -11.79
CA GLY A 197 -11.73 13.62 -11.78
C GLY A 197 -10.58 14.61 -12.01
N LEU A 198 -9.46 14.42 -11.31
CA LEU A 198 -8.27 15.25 -11.46
C LEU A 198 -7.63 15.13 -12.86
N GLU A 199 -7.59 13.92 -13.44
CA GLU A 199 -7.13 13.72 -14.82
C GLU A 199 -7.96 14.54 -15.82
N ARG A 200 -9.29 14.55 -15.68
CA ARG A 200 -10.16 15.35 -16.56
C ARG A 200 -9.95 16.85 -16.41
N GLU A 201 -9.79 17.34 -15.17
CA GLU A 201 -9.48 18.75 -14.91
C GLU A 201 -8.11 19.13 -15.50
N TYR A 202 -7.12 18.23 -15.42
CA TYR A 202 -5.81 18.42 -16.04
C TYR A 202 -5.90 18.52 -17.57
N ASP A 203 -6.63 17.61 -18.22
CA ASP A 203 -6.84 17.64 -19.67
C ASP A 203 -7.58 18.92 -20.11
N ARG A 204 -8.54 19.38 -19.31
CA ARG A 204 -9.25 20.65 -19.54
C ARG A 204 -8.30 21.84 -19.45
N LEU A 205 -7.46 21.91 -18.41
CA LEU A 205 -6.47 22.96 -18.23
C LEU A 205 -5.46 23.01 -19.37
N LEU A 206 -5.03 21.85 -19.88
CA LEU A 206 -4.19 21.75 -21.07
C LEU A 206 -4.88 22.34 -22.30
N ALA A 207 -6.14 21.99 -22.54
CA ALA A 207 -6.91 22.52 -23.65
C ALA A 207 -7.12 24.05 -23.55
N GLU A 208 -7.37 24.56 -22.34
CA GLU A 208 -7.48 26.00 -22.07
C GLU A 208 -6.13 26.71 -22.30
N HIS A 209 -5.02 26.14 -21.85
CA HIS A 209 -3.68 26.65 -22.10
C HIS A 209 -3.35 26.70 -23.59
N ASP A 210 -3.64 25.65 -24.35
CA ASP A 210 -3.43 25.62 -25.81
C ASP A 210 -4.33 26.60 -26.56
N ARG A 211 -5.51 26.89 -26.04
CA ARG A 211 -6.39 27.94 -26.56
C ARG A 211 -5.81 29.33 -26.28
N LEU A 212 -5.46 29.62 -25.03
CA LEU A 212 -4.85 30.88 -24.61
C LEU A 212 -3.56 31.17 -25.39
N ARG A 213 -2.73 30.15 -25.62
CA ARG A 213 -1.52 30.26 -26.43
C ARG A 213 -1.81 30.67 -27.87
N ARG A 214 -2.82 30.05 -28.51
CA ARG A 214 -3.26 30.42 -29.86
C ARG A 214 -3.82 31.83 -29.91
N ASP A 215 -4.62 32.22 -28.92
CA ASP A 215 -5.19 33.56 -28.82
C ASP A 215 -4.08 34.61 -28.63
N TYR A 216 -3.06 34.30 -27.83
CA TYR A 216 -1.87 35.13 -27.64
C TYR A 216 -1.03 35.27 -28.93
N ASP A 217 -0.78 34.16 -29.64
CA ASP A 217 -0.04 34.17 -30.91
C ASP A 217 -0.78 34.97 -31.99
N GLN A 218 -2.12 34.91 -32.01
CA GLN A 218 -2.96 35.74 -32.88
C GLN A 218 -2.94 37.22 -32.48
N ALA A 219 -3.07 37.52 -31.19
CA ALA A 219 -3.07 38.91 -30.68
C ALA A 219 -1.71 39.60 -30.87
N THR A 220 -0.61 38.86 -30.81
CA THR A 220 0.75 39.38 -31.03
C THR A 220 1.21 39.27 -32.49
N GLY A 221 0.37 38.74 -33.38
CA GLY A 221 0.58 38.73 -34.84
C GLY A 221 1.89 38.07 -35.28
N GLY A 222 2.42 37.10 -34.53
CA GLY A 222 3.70 36.46 -34.81
C GLY A 222 4.93 37.38 -34.78
N ARG A 223 4.82 38.62 -34.28
CA ARG A 223 5.89 39.64 -34.39
C ARG A 223 7.08 39.46 -33.45
N ILE A 224 7.07 38.48 -32.54
CA ILE A 224 8.16 38.28 -31.56
C ILE A 224 9.26 37.30 -32.07
N GLY A 225 9.14 36.76 -33.30
CA GLY A 225 10.12 35.80 -33.85
C GLY A 225 11.09 36.32 -34.92
N GLY A 226 11.00 37.59 -35.35
CA GLY A 226 11.61 38.06 -36.60
C GLY A 226 12.46 39.34 -36.52
N GLY A 227 13.25 39.53 -35.46
CA GLY A 227 14.10 40.71 -35.29
C GLY A 227 15.59 40.39 -35.43
N GLY A 228 16.07 40.11 -36.65
CA GLY A 228 17.48 39.80 -36.86
C GLY A 228 17.89 39.61 -38.32
N LYS A 229 17.39 40.44 -39.24
CA LYS A 229 18.02 40.55 -40.58
C LYS A 229 19.11 41.62 -40.52
N LYS A 230 20.33 41.15 -40.77
CA LYS A 230 21.58 41.90 -40.95
C LYS A 230 21.35 43.16 -41.81
N ALA A 231 21.81 44.30 -41.32
CA ALA A 231 22.16 45.43 -42.16
C ALA A 231 23.62 45.23 -42.60
N GLU A 232 23.82 45.02 -43.89
CA GLU A 232 25.07 45.35 -44.59
C GLU A 232 25.06 46.84 -44.97
#